data_AF-A0A357LKK6-F1
#
_entry.id   AF-A0A357LKK6-F1
#
_cell.length_a   1.000
_cell.length_b   1.000
_cell.length_c   1.000
_cell.angle_alpha   90.00
_cell.angle_beta   90.00
_cell.angle_gamma   90.00
#
_symmetry.space_group_name_H-M   'P 1'
#
loop_
_entity.id
_entity.type
_entity.pdbx_description
1 polymer ?
#
loop_
_entity_poly.entity_id
_entity_poly.type
_entity_poly.pdbx_seq_one_letter_code
_entity_poly.pdbx_strand_id
1 'polypeptide(L)'
;VMSYFYITVHLLVWLVLDVQVLSMIWQDIVKRPYISIGMLAFVAMTPLALSSNNYAVRRLGPLWRRLHKLVYGIAILGALHFIMLVKGFQLEPFVYMGLIMLLLALRLKLPKSALSRSV
;
A
#
# COMPACT_ATOMS: atom_id res chain seq x y z
N VAL A 1 9.10 7.14 -4.91
CA VAL A 1 8.88 8.60 -4.75
C VAL A 1 7.57 9.05 -5.39
N MET A 2 7.37 8.89 -6.71
CA MET A 2 6.14 9.34 -7.38
C MET A 2 4.85 8.80 -6.77
N SER A 3 4.76 7.50 -6.51
CA SER A 3 3.58 6.90 -5.87
C SER A 3 3.25 7.52 -4.50
N TYR A 4 4.27 7.85 -3.69
CA TYR A 4 4.07 8.50 -2.39
C TYR A 4 3.60 9.96 -2.54
N PHE A 5 4.10 10.67 -3.55
CA PHE A 5 3.61 12.00 -3.88
C PHE A 5 2.12 11.98 -4.21
N TYR A 6 1.68 11.08 -5.09
CA TYR A 6 0.26 10.94 -5.44
C TYR A 6 -0.61 10.57 -4.23
N ILE A 7 -0.15 9.66 -3.37
CA ILE A 7 -0.89 9.30 -2.15
C ILE A 7 -0.96 10.47 -1.17
N THR A 8 0.10 11.27 -1.05
CA THR A 8 0.08 12.50 -0.25
C THR A 8 -0.96 13.48 -0.79
N VAL A 9 -0.98 13.72 -2.10
CA VAL A 9 -1.99 14.59 -2.72
C VAL A 9 -3.40 14.04 -2.51
N HIS A 10 -3.60 12.73 -2.66
CA HIS A 10 -4.88 12.07 -2.38
C HIS A 10 -5.35 12.29 -0.94
N LEU A 11 -4.45 12.14 0.04
CA LEU A 11 -4.75 12.41 1.45
C LEU A 11 -5.08 13.89 1.68
N LEU A 12 -4.37 14.80 1.02
CA LEU A 12 -4.64 16.24 1.10
C LEU A 12 -6.01 16.61 0.52
N VAL A 13 -6.46 15.94 -0.55
CA VAL A 13 -7.80 16.12 -1.10
C VAL A 13 -8.85 15.79 -0.04
N TRP A 14 -8.74 14.64 0.62
CA TRP A 14 -9.65 14.28 1.72
C TRP A 14 -9.57 15.27 2.90
N LEU A 15 -8.35 15.68 3.28
CA LEU A 15 -8.16 16.59 4.41
C LEU A 15 -8.76 17.99 4.15
N VAL A 16 -8.52 18.54 2.96
CA VAL A 16 -8.87 19.93 2.61
C VAL A 16 -10.29 20.04 2.08
N LEU A 17 -10.76 19.08 1.28
CA LEU A 17 -12.08 19.16 0.65
C LEU A 17 -13.17 18.47 1.47
N ASP A 18 -12.89 17.29 2.05
CA ASP A 18 -13.91 16.50 2.75
C ASP A 18 -13.99 16.83 4.24
N VAL A 19 -12.86 16.75 4.98
CA VAL A 19 -12.89 16.90 6.44
C VAL A 19 -13.02 18.36 6.85
N GLN A 20 -12.22 19.25 6.25
CA GLN A 20 -12.16 20.72 6.48
C GLN A 20 -11.83 21.18 7.91
N VAL A 21 -12.25 20.43 8.93
CA VAL A 21 -12.11 20.71 10.36
C VAL A 21 -11.17 19.68 10.98
N LEU A 22 -9.95 20.09 11.33
CA LEU A 22 -8.89 19.19 11.78
C LEU A 22 -9.26 18.35 13.02
N SER A 23 -10.12 18.87 13.91
CA SER A 23 -10.56 18.13 15.09
C SER A 23 -11.44 16.91 14.76
N MET A 24 -12.02 16.84 13.56
CA MET A 24 -12.87 15.72 13.13
C MET A 24 -12.09 14.57 12.49
N ILE A 25 -10.83 14.79 12.10
CA ILE A 25 -9.97 13.79 11.43
C ILE A 25 -9.97 12.47 12.19
N TRP A 26 -9.71 12.52 13.51
CA TRP A 26 -9.62 11.32 14.33
C TRP A 26 -10.93 10.55 14.37
N GLN A 27 -12.05 11.26 14.50
CA GLN A 27 -13.37 10.63 14.51
C GLN A 27 -13.68 9.97 13.16
N ASP A 28 -13.29 10.60 12.06
CA ASP A 28 -13.55 10.10 10.71
C ASP A 28 -12.73 8.84 10.42
N ILE A 29 -11.45 8.81 10.82
CA ILE A 29 -10.57 7.64 10.70
C ILE A 29 -11.16 6.43 11.45
N VAL A 30 -11.64 6.64 12.67
CA VAL A 30 -12.19 5.55 13.51
C VAL A 30 -13.55 5.08 13.01
N LYS A 31 -14.41 6.00 12.58
CA LYS A 31 -15.77 5.66 12.10
C LYS A 31 -15.76 5.02 10.71
N ARG A 32 -14.75 5.30 9.89
CA ARG A 32 -14.67 4.82 8.49
C ARG A 32 -13.50 3.85 8.34
N PRO A 33 -13.74 2.53 8.42
CA PRO A 33 -12.66 1.55 8.42
C PRO A 33 -11.83 1.57 7.13
N TYR A 34 -12.43 1.96 6.00
CA TYR A 34 -11.68 2.13 4.76
C TYR A 34 -10.59 3.20 4.87
N ILE A 35 -10.87 4.34 5.53
CA ILE A 35 -9.87 5.39 5.77
C ILE A 35 -8.73 4.85 6.64
N SER A 36 -9.05 4.09 7.68
CA SER A 36 -8.03 3.46 8.54
C SER A 36 -7.06 2.56 7.74
N ILE A 37 -7.57 1.75 6.80
CA ILE A 37 -6.72 0.93 5.92
C ILE A 37 -5.84 1.80 5.02
N GLY A 38 -6.39 2.88 4.45
CA GLY A 38 -5.63 3.84 3.64
C GLY A 38 -4.52 4.52 4.45
N MET A 39 -4.81 4.95 5.68
CA MET A 39 -3.84 5.57 6.59
C MET A 39 -2.74 4.59 7.00
N LEU A 40 -3.08 3.33 7.25
CA LEU A 40 -2.09 2.28 7.53
C LEU A 40 -1.12 2.11 6.35
N ALA A 41 -1.65 2.04 5.13
CA ALA A 41 -0.84 1.95 3.91
C ALA A 41 0.07 3.18 3.73
N PHE A 42 -0.46 4.38 3.98
CA PHE A 42 0.29 5.64 3.91
C PHE A 42 1.44 5.66 4.93
N VAL A 43 1.16 5.38 6.20
CA VAL A 43 2.18 5.35 7.27
C VAL A 43 3.25 4.30 6.98
N ALA A 44 2.86 3.12 6.49
CA ALA A 44 3.80 2.08 6.11
C ALA A 44 4.68 2.50 4.92
N MET A 45 4.17 3.34 4.01
CA MET A 45 4.91 3.83 2.84
C MET A 45 5.86 4.99 3.16
N THR A 46 5.58 5.79 4.18
CA THR A 46 6.42 6.91 4.62
C THR A 46 7.91 6.54 4.80
N PRO A 47 8.27 5.49 5.57
CA PRO A 47 9.67 5.11 5.71
C PRO A 47 10.31 4.66 4.40
N LEU A 48 9.55 4.08 3.46
CA LEU A 48 10.07 3.69 2.13
C LEU A 48 10.38 4.94 1.30
N ALA A 49 9.50 5.94 1.33
CA ALA A 49 9.73 7.21 0.63
C ALA A 49 10.95 7.96 1.18
N LEU A 50 11.08 8.04 2.51
CA LEU A 50 12.22 8.70 3.17
C LEU A 50 13.55 7.96 2.93
N SER A 51 13.51 6.64 2.78
CA SER A 51 14.70 5.81 2.51
C SER A 51 14.99 5.60 1.02
N SER A 52 14.30 6.30 0.12
CA SER A 52 14.50 6.24 -1.33
C SER A 52 15.69 7.08 -1.85
N ASN A 53 16.71 7.35 -1.02
CA ASN A 53 17.90 8.13 -1.39
C ASN A 53 19.21 7.33 -1.22
N ASN A 54 20.26 7.74 -1.95
CA ASN A 54 21.54 7.04 -1.95
C ASN A 54 22.19 6.94 -0.56
N TYR A 55 21.97 7.95 0.29
CA TYR A 55 22.46 7.97 1.66
C TYR A 55 21.84 6.85 2.50
N ALA A 56 20.51 6.71 2.47
CA ALA A 56 19.78 5.68 3.20
C ALA A 56 20.12 4.27 2.70
N VAL A 57 20.29 4.09 1.39
CA VAL A 57 20.73 2.81 0.81
C VAL A 57 22.09 2.40 1.37
N ARG A 58 23.05 3.33 1.42
CA ARG A 58 24.40 3.07 1.97
C ARG A 58 24.40 2.84 3.47
N ARG A 59 23.57 3.59 4.23
CA ARG A 59 23.52 3.52 5.69
C ARG A 59 22.77 2.28 6.22
N LEU A 60 21.68 1.87 5.58
CA LEU A 60 20.84 0.75 6.02
C LEU A 60 21.30 -0.60 5.47
N GLY A 61 22.02 -0.61 4.33
CA GLY A 61 22.58 -1.83 3.74
C GLY A 61 21.51 -2.93 3.51
N PRO A 62 21.71 -4.17 4.01
CA PRO A 62 20.76 -5.27 3.83
C PRO A 62 19.35 -5.01 4.41
N LEU A 63 19.25 -4.18 5.46
CA LEU A 63 17.97 -3.83 6.07
C LEU A 63 17.09 -3.00 5.13
N TRP A 64 17.71 -2.19 4.26
CA TRP A 64 17.00 -1.41 3.24
C TRP A 64 16.11 -2.29 2.35
N ARG A 65 16.66 -3.45 1.92
CA ARG A 65 15.92 -4.42 1.10
C ARG A 65 14.77 -5.05 1.87
N ARG A 66 14.93 -5.33 3.17
CA ARG A 66 13.85 -5.87 4.01
C ARG A 66 12.73 -4.84 4.19
N LEU A 67 13.09 -3.59 4.48
CA LEU A 67 12.15 -2.48 4.61
C LEU A 67 11.36 -2.26 3.31
N HIS A 68 12.03 -2.28 2.16
CA HIS A 68 11.35 -2.08 0.87
C HIS A 68 10.43 -3.24 0.46
N LYS A 69 10.52 -4.42 1.08
CA LYS A 69 9.53 -5.50 0.85
C LYS A 69 8.14 -5.15 1.39
N LEU A 70 8.02 -4.17 2.28
CA LEU A 70 6.72 -3.69 2.74
C LEU A 70 5.85 -3.17 1.59
N VAL A 71 6.45 -2.80 0.45
CA VAL A 71 5.72 -2.37 -0.76
C VAL A 71 4.69 -3.39 -1.22
N TYR A 72 4.95 -4.70 -1.00
CA TYR A 72 4.00 -5.74 -1.37
C TYR A 72 2.75 -5.72 -0.50
N GLY A 73 2.92 -5.52 0.82
CA GLY A 73 1.80 -5.32 1.74
C GLY A 73 1.05 -4.02 1.45
N ILE A 74 1.77 -2.93 1.18
CA ILE A 74 1.19 -1.62 0.85
C ILE A 74 0.32 -1.70 -0.41
N ALA A 75 0.77 -2.43 -1.45
CA ALA A 75 -0.02 -2.62 -2.66
C ALA A 75 -1.35 -3.34 -2.39
N ILE A 76 -1.33 -4.38 -1.56
CA ILE A 76 -2.55 -5.11 -1.15
C ILE A 76 -3.46 -4.21 -0.33
N LEU A 77 -2.91 -3.47 0.65
CA LEU A 77 -3.69 -2.53 1.47
C LEU A 77 -4.33 -1.44 0.61
N GLY A 78 -3.64 -0.93 -0.41
CA GLY A 78 -4.18 0.05 -1.35
C GLY A 78 -5.37 -0.47 -2.16
N ALA A 79 -5.28 -1.70 -2.69
CA ALA A 79 -6.42 -2.31 -3.39
C ALA A 79 -7.57 -2.65 -2.44
N LEU A 80 -7.26 -3.09 -1.21
CA LEU A 80 -8.29 -3.33 -0.20
C LEU A 80 -9.02 -2.03 0.17
N HIS A 81 -8.27 -0.94 0.37
CA HIS A 81 -8.82 0.39 0.59
C HIS A 81 -9.80 0.78 -0.53
N PHE A 82 -9.44 0.52 -1.79
CA PHE A 82 -10.30 0.82 -2.92
C PHE A 82 -11.57 -0.06 -2.98
N ILE A 83 -11.44 -1.37 -2.71
CA ILE A 83 -12.60 -2.28 -2.61
C ILE A 83 -13.58 -1.83 -1.54
N MET A 84 -13.09 -1.38 -0.37
CA MET A 84 -13.95 -0.94 0.72
C MET A 84 -14.60 0.43 0.46
N LEU A 85 -14.02 1.24 -0.43
CA LEU A 85 -14.53 2.56 -0.77
C LEU A 85 -15.72 2.49 -1.71
N VAL A 86 -15.71 1.55 -2.67
CA VAL A 86 -16.79 1.44 -3.65
C VAL A 86 -18.08 0.96 -2.98
N LYS A 87 -19.20 1.52 -3.44
CA LYS A 87 -20.54 1.11 -2.97
C LYS A 87 -21.13 0.07 -3.93
N GLY A 88 -21.75 -0.96 -3.38
CA GLY A 88 -22.36 -2.04 -4.15
C GLY A 88 -21.34 -3.05 -4.68
N PHE A 89 -21.67 -3.71 -5.78
CA PHE A 89 -20.80 -4.73 -6.40
C PHE A 89 -20.21 -4.20 -7.70
N GLN A 90 -19.08 -3.50 -7.59
CA GLN A 90 -18.30 -3.05 -8.75
C GLN A 90 -17.19 -4.05 -9.01
N LEU A 91 -17.07 -4.55 -10.25
CA LEU A 91 -16.04 -5.53 -10.60
C LEU A 91 -14.62 -4.93 -10.66
N GLU A 92 -14.51 -3.63 -10.98
CA GLU A 92 -13.23 -2.97 -11.23
C GLU A 92 -12.22 -3.09 -10.07
N PRO A 93 -12.57 -2.82 -8.79
CA PRO A 93 -11.64 -2.98 -7.68
C PRO A 93 -11.16 -4.41 -7.46
N PHE A 94 -12.03 -5.40 -7.72
CA PHE A 94 -11.66 -6.81 -7.61
C PHE A 94 -10.71 -7.24 -8.72
N VAL A 95 -10.89 -6.71 -9.93
CA VAL A 95 -9.95 -6.93 -11.03
C VAL A 95 -8.58 -6.36 -10.66
N TYR A 96 -8.49 -5.14 -10.13
CA TYR A 96 -7.21 -4.57 -9.68
C TYR A 96 -6.56 -5.38 -8.56
N MET A 97 -7.33 -5.82 -7.56
CA MET A 97 -6.81 -6.71 -6.52
C MET A 97 -6.29 -8.02 -7.12
N GLY A 98 -7.05 -8.65 -8.03
CA GLY A 98 -6.63 -9.87 -8.73
C GLY A 98 -5.33 -9.70 -9.50
N LEU A 99 -5.18 -8.59 -10.23
CA LEU A 99 -3.96 -8.26 -10.96
C LEU A 99 -2.77 -8.03 -10.02
N ILE A 100 -2.96 -7.32 -8.91
CA ILE A 100 -1.91 -7.14 -7.90
C ILE A 100 -1.48 -8.49 -7.33
N MET A 101 -2.43 -9.33 -6.94
CA MET A 101 -2.13 -10.66 -6.40
C MET A 101 -1.40 -11.53 -7.42
N LEU A 102 -1.79 -11.48 -8.70
CA LEU A 102 -1.11 -12.17 -9.79
C LEU A 102 0.35 -11.67 -9.94
N LEU A 103 0.55 -10.35 -10.02
CA LEU A 103 1.89 -9.77 -10.16
C LEU A 103 2.80 -10.08 -8.96
N LEU A 104 2.23 -10.10 -7.75
CA LEU A 104 2.96 -10.49 -6.54
C LEU A 104 3.29 -11.99 -6.54
N ALA A 105 2.36 -12.85 -6.97
CA ALA A 105 2.60 -14.28 -7.10
C ALA A 105 3.72 -14.57 -8.10
N LEU A 106 3.77 -13.86 -9.23
CA LEU A 106 4.86 -13.98 -10.21
C LEU A 106 6.23 -13.56 -9.66
N ARG A 107 6.28 -12.73 -8.61
CA ARG A 107 7.53 -12.33 -7.94
C ARG A 107 8.00 -13.33 -6.89
N LEU A 108 7.16 -14.29 -6.50
CA LEU A 108 7.58 -15.35 -5.61
C LEU A 108 8.55 -16.25 -6.36
N LYS A 109 9.81 -16.27 -5.91
CA LYS A 109 10.76 -17.29 -6.36
C LYS A 109 10.25 -18.63 -5.84
N LEU A 110 9.58 -19.40 -6.69
CA LEU A 110 9.18 -20.77 -6.35
C LEU A 110 10.44 -21.52 -5.91
N PRO A 111 10.45 -22.12 -4.70
CA PRO A 111 11.58 -22.94 -4.29
C PRO A 111 11.71 -24.09 -5.28
N LYS A 112 12.91 -24.28 -5.83
CA LYS A 112 13.21 -25.32 -6.84
C LYS A 112 12.81 -26.75 -6.38
N SER A 113 12.58 -26.97 -5.08
CA SER A 113 12.09 -28.23 -4.51
C SER A 113 10.64 -28.58 -4.89
N ALA A 114 9.82 -27.61 -5.31
CA ALA A 114 8.44 -27.87 -5.73
C ALA A 114 8.34 -28.43 -7.17
N LEU A 115 9.40 -28.28 -7.98
CA LEU A 115 9.47 -28.75 -9.37
C LEU A 115 10.13 -30.13 -9.51
N SER A 116 10.63 -30.70 -8.42
CA SER A 116 11.35 -31.99 -8.41
C SER A 116 10.49 -33.18 -7.96
N ARG A 117 9.22 -32.98 -7.62
CA ARG A 117 8.32 -34.05 -7.12
C ARG A 117 7.33 -34.57 -8.18
N SER A 118 7.52 -34.18 -9.44
CA SER A 118 6.66 -34.58 -10.57
C SER A 118 7.45 -35.28 -11.69
N VAL A 119 8.55 -35.95 -11.35
CA VAL A 119 9.25 -36.90 -12.23
C VAL A 119 9.31 -38.25 -11.52
#